data_AF-A0A8T3PS93-F1
#
_entry.id   AF-A0A8T3PS93-F1
#
_cell.length_a   1.000
_cell.length_b   1.000
_cell.length_c   1.000
_cell.angle_alpha   90.00
_cell.angle_beta   90.00
_cell.angle_gamma   90.00
#
_symmetry.space_group_name_H-M   'P 1'
#
loop_
_entity.id
_entity.type
_entity.pdbx_description
1 polymer ?
#
loop_
_entity_poly.entity_id
_entity_poly.type
_entity_poly.pdbx_seq_one_letter_code
_entity_poly.pdbx_strand_id
1 'polypeptide(L)' 'MKMRLNEARATDVAKDALTLLNWAVSEVKEGRVILSADKNLNDMHRLAMPALDRVK' A
#
# COMPACT_ATOMS: atom_id res chain seq x y z
N MET A 1 28.71 21.55 1.92
CA MET A 1 27.30 21.15 2.06
C MET A 1 27.19 19.68 1.67
N LYS A 2 27.03 18.78 2.64
CA LYS A 2 26.95 17.32 2.37
C LYS A 2 25.58 17.03 1.74
N MET A 3 25.54 16.76 0.44
CA MET A 3 24.35 16.17 -0.18
C MET A 3 24.13 14.79 0.43
N ARG A 4 22.99 14.59 1.10
CA ARG A 4 22.51 13.25 1.45
C ARG A 4 21.97 12.59 0.19
N LEU A 5 22.88 12.06 -0.64
CA LEU A 5 22.55 11.14 -1.73
C LEU A 5 22.09 9.81 -1.09
N ASN A 6 20.77 9.64 -0.89
CA ASN A 6 20.02 8.36 -0.77
C ASN A 6 18.78 8.42 0.12
N GLU A 7 18.42 9.56 0.72
CA GLU A 7 17.13 9.67 1.41
C GLU A 7 16.04 9.97 0.38
N ALA A 8 15.17 8.98 0.12
CA ALA A 8 13.97 9.20 -0.69
C ALA A 8 13.23 10.43 -0.14
N ARG A 9 12.91 11.40 -0.99
CA ARG A 9 12.22 12.60 -0.51
C ARG A 9 10.86 12.17 0.02
N ALA A 10 10.40 12.81 1.10
CA ALA A 10 9.09 12.51 1.66
C ALA A 10 7.96 12.60 0.60
N THR A 11 8.12 13.48 -0.39
CA THR A 11 7.22 13.60 -1.54
C THR A 11 7.20 12.36 -2.43
N ASP A 12 8.34 11.72 -2.63
CA ASP A 12 8.46 10.54 -3.48
C ASP A 12 7.78 9.34 -2.78
N VAL A 13 8.05 9.17 -1.48
CA VAL A 13 7.39 8.16 -0.64
C VAL A 13 5.87 8.37 -0.61
N ALA A 14 5.42 9.60 -0.47
CA ALA A 14 3.99 9.92 -0.49
C ALA A 14 3.35 9.59 -1.84
N LYS A 15 4.04 9.88 -2.95
CA LYS A 15 3.56 9.56 -4.31
C LYS A 15 3.42 8.05 -4.52
N ASP A 16 4.40 7.28 -4.08
CA ASP A 16 4.37 5.82 -4.18
C ASP A 16 3.25 5.22 -3.31
N ALA A 17 3.11 5.69 -2.07
CA ALA A 17 2.05 5.27 -1.17
C ALA A 17 0.65 5.58 -1.73
N LEU A 18 0.45 6.76 -2.31
CA LEU A 18 -0.81 7.14 -2.96
C LEU A 18 -1.09 6.28 -4.19
N THR A 19 -0.07 5.98 -4.99
CA THR A 19 -0.20 5.12 -6.17
C THR A 19 -0.64 3.71 -5.76
N LEU A 20 0.00 3.14 -4.73
CA LEU A 20 -0.36 1.83 -4.21
C LEU A 20 -1.78 1.81 -3.62
N LEU A 21 -2.17 2.85 -2.87
CA LEU A 21 -3.52 2.93 -2.30
C LEU A 21 -4.60 3.03 -3.39
N ASN A 22 -4.35 3.82 -4.44
CA ASN A 22 -5.28 3.93 -5.56
C ASN A 22 -5.47 2.60 -6.30
N TRP A 23 -4.37 1.87 -6.54
CA TRP A 23 -4.45 0.51 -7.07
C TRP A 23 -5.28 -0.40 -6.16
N ALA A 24 -4.99 -0.39 -4.86
CA ALA A 24 -5.69 -1.23 -3.89
C ALA A 24 -7.20 -0.97 -3.85
N VAL A 25 -7.61 0.29 -3.92
CA VAL A 25 -9.02 0.69 -4.03
C VAL A 25 -9.66 0.11 -5.29
N SER A 26 -9.00 0.24 -6.45
CA SER A 26 -9.52 -0.31 -7.71
C SER A 26 -9.68 -1.83 -7.67
N GLU A 27 -8.70 -2.56 -7.11
CA GLU A 27 -8.81 -4.01 -6.98
C GLU A 27 -10.00 -4.42 -6.10
N VAL A 28 -10.22 -3.73 -4.98
CA VAL A 28 -11.36 -3.98 -4.07
C VAL A 28 -12.69 -3.65 -4.72
N LYS A 29 -12.80 -2.60 -5.56
CA LYS A 29 -14.02 -2.29 -6.34
C LYS A 29 -14.40 -3.43 -7.28
N GLU A 30 -13.41 -4.10 -7.85
CA GLU A 30 -13.59 -5.27 -8.71
C GLU A 30 -13.84 -6.57 -7.89
N GLY A 31 -14.11 -6.46 -6.58
CA GLY A 31 -14.42 -7.59 -5.72
C GLY A 31 -13.21 -8.40 -5.24
N ARG A 32 -11.97 -7.95 -5.50
CA ARG A 32 -10.76 -8.64 -5.04
C ARG A 32 -10.43 -8.33 -3.59
N VAL A 33 -9.68 -9.23 -2.96
CA VAL A 33 -9.24 -9.10 -1.57
C VAL A 33 -7.72 -8.98 -1.53
N ILE A 34 -7.21 -8.01 -0.78
CA ILE A 34 -5.78 -7.81 -0.56
C ILE A 34 -5.41 -8.43 0.78
N LEU A 35 -4.35 -9.24 0.77
CA LEU A 35 -3.84 -9.96 1.93
C LEU A 35 -2.40 -9.50 2.22
N SER A 36 -2.08 -9.37 3.50
CA SER A 36 -0.71 -9.35 4.00
C SER A 36 -0.37 -10.75 4.49
N ALA A 37 0.80 -11.26 4.15
CA ALA A 37 1.31 -12.54 4.62
C ALA A 37 2.74 -12.37 5.13
N ASP A 38 3.21 -13.35 5.90
CA ASP A 38 4.63 -13.43 6.22
C ASP A 38 5.47 -13.73 4.96
N LYS A 39 6.79 -13.70 5.12
CA LYS A 39 7.75 -14.01 4.03
C LYS A 39 7.60 -15.42 3.43
N ASN A 40 7.00 -16.35 4.16
CA ASN A 40 6.78 -17.73 3.76
C ASN A 40 5.36 -17.95 3.21
N LEU A 41 4.56 -16.88 3.08
CA LEU A 41 3.14 -16.92 2.74
C LEU A 41 2.27 -17.65 3.77
N ASN A 42 2.80 -17.85 4.97
CA ASN A 42 2.04 -18.27 6.13
C ASN A 42 1.41 -17.05 6.80
N ASP A 43 0.37 -17.29 7.62
CA ASP A 43 -0.33 -16.25 8.38
C ASP A 43 -0.89 -15.11 7.51
N MET A 44 -1.80 -15.50 6.61
CA MET A 44 -2.52 -14.54 5.76
C MET A 44 -3.56 -13.76 6.56
N HIS A 45 -3.44 -12.43 6.52
CA HIS A 45 -4.41 -11.50 7.09
C HIS A 45 -4.97 -10.59 6.02
N ARG A 46 -6.27 -10.30 6.07
CA ARG A 46 -6.84 -9.25 5.21
C ARG A 46 -6.22 -7.91 5.57
N LEU A 47 -5.77 -7.18 4.55
CA LEU A 47 -5.27 -5.83 4.74
C LEU A 47 -6.41 -4.93 5.25
N ALA A 48 -6.33 -4.55 6.53
CA ALA A 48 -7.32 -3.72 7.19
C ALA A 48 -6.95 -2.25 7.03
N MET A 49 -7.66 -1.54 6.16
CA MET A 49 -7.49 -0.10 5.96
C MET A 49 -8.87 0.57 5.86
N PRO A 50 -9.14 1.64 6.64
CA PRO A 50 -10.43 2.35 6.58
C PRO A 50 -10.78 2.84 5.17
N ALA A 51 -9.76 3.20 4.38
CA ALA A 51 -9.94 3.62 3.00
C ALA A 51 -10.50 2.51 2.10
N LEU A 52 -10.18 1.24 2.36
CA LEU A 52 -10.67 0.09 1.58
C LEU A 52 -12.04 -0.40 2.03
N ASP A 53 -12.36 -0.27 3.32
CA ASP A 53 -13.66 -0.69 3.84
C ASP A 53 -14.81 0.22 3.38
N ARG A 54 -14.51 1.47 3.03
CA ARG A 54 -15.47 2.45 2.47
C ARG A 54 -15.79 2.24 0.99
N VAL A 55 -15.09 1.33 0.33
CA VAL A 55 -15.21 1.08 -1.12
C VAL A 55 -16.30 0.05 -1.43
N LYS A 56 -16.76 -0.68 -0.41
CA LYS A 56 -17.85 -1.65 -0.50
C LYS A 56 -19.21 -1.01 -0.76
#